data_AF-A0A2X3F610-F1
#
_entry.id   AF-A0A2X3F610-F1
#
_cell.length_a   1.000
_cell.length_b   1.000
_cell.length_c   1.000
_cell.angle_alpha   90.00
_cell.angle_beta   90.00
_cell.angle_gamma   90.00
#
_symmetry.space_group_name_H-M   'P 1'
#
loop_
_entity.id
_entity.type
_entity.pdbx_description
1 polymer ?
#
loop_
_entity_poly.entity_id
_entity_poly.type
_entity_poly.pdbx_seq_one_letter_code
_entity_poly.pdbx_strand_id
1 'polypeptide(L)'
;MGEQTVASCVVFDSNGPLRAEYRRYNITGITPGDDYAAMNQVLRRRYGKAIDDNKIPDVILIDGGKGQLAQAKAVFAELDVPLG
;
A
#
# COMPACT_ATOMS: atom_id res chain seq x y z
N MET A 1 -11.85 -5.73 23.42
CA MET A 1 -11.81 -6.30 22.06
C MET A 1 -11.30 -5.19 21.15
N GLY A 2 -10.05 -5.28 20.69
CA GLY A 2 -9.46 -4.23 19.87
C GLY A 2 -10.03 -4.29 18.45
N GLU A 3 -10.44 -3.14 17.90
CA GLU A 3 -10.76 -3.03 16.47
C GLU A 3 -9.59 -3.56 15.66
N GLN A 4 -9.86 -4.48 14.74
CA GLN A 4 -8.85 -4.95 13.82
C GLN A 4 -8.39 -3.77 12.97
N THR A 5 -7.08 -3.53 12.90
CA THR A 5 -6.52 -2.49 12.03
C THR A 5 -6.83 -2.85 10.57
N VAL A 6 -7.51 -1.95 9.86
CA VAL A 6 -7.84 -2.11 8.44
C VAL A 6 -7.20 -0.98 7.66
N ALA A 7 -6.42 -1.31 6.63
CA ALA A 7 -5.93 -0.33 5.67
C ALA A 7 -6.84 -0.28 4.44
N SER A 8 -7.12 0.93 3.95
CA SER A 8 -7.90 1.15 2.74
C SER A 8 -7.01 1.66 1.61
N CYS A 9 -7.20 1.10 0.42
CA CYS A 9 -6.53 1.54 -0.79
C CYS A 9 -7.58 1.93 -1.83
N VAL A 10 -7.51 3.19 -2.27
CA VAL A 10 -8.37 3.77 -3.30
C VAL A 10 -7.55 3.99 -4.56
N VAL A 11 -8.19 3.89 -5.73
CA VAL A 11 -7.54 3.97 -7.03
C VAL A 11 -8.28 4.97 -7.90
N PHE A 12 -7.54 5.81 -8.61
CA PHE A 12 -8.07 6.80 -9.53
C PHE A 12 -7.40 6.63 -10.89
N ASP A 13 -8.15 6.89 -11.95
CA ASP A 13 -7.64 7.04 -13.31
C ASP A 13 -8.05 8.41 -13.88
N SER A 14 -7.78 8.65 -15.16
CA SER A 14 -8.12 9.90 -15.84
C SER A 14 -9.62 10.22 -15.87
N ASN A 15 -10.48 9.23 -15.65
CA ASN A 15 -11.93 9.37 -15.59
C ASN A 15 -12.46 9.47 -14.14
N GLY A 16 -11.58 9.37 -13.13
CA GLY A 16 -11.92 9.54 -11.73
C GLY A 16 -11.76 8.26 -10.90
N PRO A 17 -12.55 8.07 -9.82
CA PRO A 17 -12.35 6.96 -8.89
C PRO A 17 -12.74 5.60 -9.49
N LEU A 18 -11.78 4.68 -9.57
CA LEU A 18 -11.96 3.32 -10.08
C LEU A 18 -12.34 2.36 -8.93
N ARG A 19 -13.60 2.42 -8.49
CA ARG A 19 -14.10 1.68 -7.32
C ARG A 19 -13.89 0.17 -7.38
N ALA A 20 -13.89 -0.43 -8.58
CA ALA A 20 -13.64 -1.85 -8.78
C ALA A 20 -12.22 -2.28 -8.33
N GLU A 21 -11.27 -1.36 -8.32
CA GLU A 21 -9.89 -1.60 -7.90
C GLU A 21 -9.61 -1.20 -6.45
N TYR A 22 -10.63 -0.76 -5.71
CA TYR A 22 -10.50 -0.48 -4.29
C TYR A 22 -10.24 -1.78 -3.53
N ARG A 23 -9.36 -1.72 -2.53
CA ARG A 23 -9.04 -2.88 -1.68
C ARG A 23 -9.02 -2.45 -0.22
N ARG A 24 -9.50 -3.34 0.65
CA ARG A 24 -9.30 -3.24 2.10
C ARG A 24 -8.42 -4.40 2.53
N TYR A 25 -7.45 -4.11 3.39
CA TYR A 25 -6.52 -5.09 3.92
C TYR A 25 -6.74 -5.18 5.42
N ASN A 26 -7.23 -6.32 5.89
CA ASN A 26 -7.19 -6.66 7.31
C ASN A 26 -5.72 -6.86 7.68
N ILE A 27 -5.25 -6.09 8.66
CA ILE A 27 -3.87 -6.12 9.15
C ILE A 27 -3.83 -7.00 10.39
N THR A 28 -2.95 -7.98 10.37
CA THR A 28 -2.84 -9.01 11.42
C THR A 28 -1.39 -9.32 11.71
N GLY A 29 -1.09 -9.75 12.94
CA GLY A 29 0.26 -10.19 13.32
C GLY A 29 1.29 -9.07 13.46
N ILE A 30 0.84 -7.85 13.74
CA ILE A 30 1.71 -6.71 14.06
C ILE A 30 1.44 -6.22 15.49
N THR A 31 2.39 -5.48 16.06
CA THR A 31 2.18 -4.76 17.31
C THR A 31 1.08 -3.70 17.12
N PRO A 32 0.07 -3.61 18.00
CA PRO A 32 -0.95 -2.57 17.90
C PRO A 32 -0.35 -1.17 17.86
N GLY A 33 -0.76 -0.35 16.89
CA GLY A 33 -0.24 1.01 16.67
C GLY A 33 1.05 1.09 15.85
N ASP A 34 1.58 -0.03 15.35
CA ASP A 34 2.73 -0.02 14.44
C ASP A 34 2.31 0.25 12.99
N ASP A 35 2.17 1.53 12.66
CA ASP A 35 1.78 1.98 11.32
C ASP A 35 2.81 1.62 10.23
N TYR A 36 4.09 1.49 10.60
CA TYR A 36 5.14 1.08 9.64
C TYR A 36 4.99 -0.39 9.25
N ALA A 37 4.73 -1.27 10.23
CA ALA A 37 4.45 -2.67 9.97
C ALA A 37 3.16 -2.85 9.17
N ALA A 38 2.11 -2.10 9.51
CA ALA A 38 0.84 -2.12 8.78
C ALA A 38 1.05 -1.74 7.31
N MET A 39 1.73 -0.63 7.03
CA MET A 39 1.99 -0.16 5.68
C MET A 39 2.89 -1.13 4.91
N ASN A 40 3.93 -1.70 5.53
CA ASN A 40 4.77 -2.73 4.88
C ASN A 40 3.91 -3.90 4.40
N GLN A 41 3.01 -4.39 5.27
CA GLN A 41 2.14 -5.52 4.97
C GLN A 41 1.18 -5.20 3.81
N VAL A 42 0.63 -3.98 3.75
CA VAL A 42 -0.24 -3.52 2.65
C VAL A 42 0.51 -3.44 1.34
N LEU A 43 1.68 -2.79 1.33
CA LEU A 43 2.47 -2.58 0.12
C LEU A 43 2.94 -3.92 -0.44
N ARG A 44 3.43 -4.84 0.38
CA ARG A 44 3.79 -6.19 -0.10
C ARG A 44 2.60 -7.00 -0.58
N ARG A 45 1.42 -6.87 0.02
CA ARG A 45 0.22 -7.58 -0.46
C ARG A 45 -0.30 -7.02 -1.77
N ARG A 46 -0.20 -5.70 -1.97
CA ARG A 46 -0.62 -5.03 -3.19
C ARG A 46 0.38 -5.24 -4.33
N TYR A 47 1.68 -5.15 -4.01
CA TYR A 47 2.75 -5.08 -5.00
C TYR A 47 3.69 -6.30 -5.04
N GLY A 48 3.57 -7.26 -4.12
CA GLY A 48 4.53 -8.37 -4.00
C GLY A 48 4.21 -9.64 -4.80
N LYS A 49 3.15 -9.65 -5.60
CA LYS A 49 2.94 -10.69 -6.63
C LYS A 49 3.50 -10.17 -7.95
N ALA A 50 3.63 -11.03 -8.97
CA ALA A 50 3.86 -10.57 -10.34
C ALA A 50 2.77 -9.55 -10.69
N ILE A 51 3.13 -8.26 -10.63
CA ILE A 51 2.24 -7.19 -10.98
C ILE A 51 2.23 -7.14 -12.50
N ASP A 52 1.03 -7.11 -13.05
CA ASP A 52 0.83 -6.64 -14.41
C ASP A 52 1.31 -5.18 -14.48
N ASP A 53 2.29 -4.88 -15.32
CA ASP A 53 2.87 -3.53 -15.46
C ASP A 53 1.78 -2.45 -15.61
N ASN A 54 0.64 -2.77 -16.22
CA ASN A 54 -0.50 -1.86 -16.35
C ASN A 54 -1.19 -1.49 -15.03
N LYS A 55 -0.87 -2.18 -13.94
CA LYS A 55 -1.40 -1.94 -12.58
C LYS A 55 -0.40 -1.23 -11.68
N ILE A 56 0.79 -0.92 -12.17
CA ILE A 56 1.73 -0.05 -11.47
C ILE A 56 1.22 1.39 -11.65
N PRO A 57 0.86 2.10 -10.58
CA PRO A 57 0.35 3.46 -10.69
C PRO A 57 1.49 4.45 -10.95
N ASP A 58 1.21 5.53 -11.70
CA ASP A 58 2.17 6.62 -11.92
C ASP A 58 2.50 7.36 -10.61
N VAL A 59 1.53 7.46 -9.71
CA VAL A 59 1.66 8.15 -8.43
C VAL A 59 1.02 7.34 -7.31
N ILE A 60 1.73 7.23 -6.19
CA ILE A 60 1.21 6.64 -4.96
C ILE A 60 1.15 7.72 -3.89
N LEU A 61 -0.03 7.86 -3.30
CA LEU A 61 -0.26 8.72 -2.15
C LEU A 61 -0.32 7.87 -0.89
N ILE A 62 0.48 8.25 0.11
CA ILE A 62 0.49 7.61 1.43
C ILE A 62 0.14 8.69 2.44
N ASP A 63 -0.84 8.39 3.29
CA ASP A 63 -1.20 9.23 4.42
C ASP A 63 -0.21 8.99 5.57
N GLY A 64 0.90 9.73 5.56
CA GLY A 64 1.99 9.56 6.51
C GLY A 64 3.13 10.54 6.27
N GLY A 65 4.06 10.58 7.22
CA GLY A 65 5.23 11.45 7.19
C GLY A 65 6.44 10.84 6.48
N LYS A 66 7.60 11.45 6.71
CA LYS A 66 8.88 11.04 6.08
C LYS A 66 9.27 9.59 6.39
N GLY A 67 8.97 9.10 7.60
CA GLY A 67 9.25 7.71 7.97
C GLY A 67 8.44 6.72 7.14
N GLN A 68 7.15 7.03 6.92
CA GLN A 68 6.27 6.18 6.13
C GLN A 68 6.71 6.18 4.66
N LEU A 69 7.06 7.35 4.12
CA LEU A 69 7.61 7.44 2.77
C LEU A 69 8.90 6.61 2.61
N ALA A 70 9.82 6.66 3.58
CA ALA A 70 11.06 5.90 3.52
C ALA A 70 10.81 4.37 3.51
N GLN A 71 9.90 3.91 4.37
CA GLN A 71 9.51 2.51 4.43
C GLN A 71 8.85 2.03 3.12
N ALA A 72 8.02 2.87 2.50
CA ALA A 72 7.40 2.54 1.22
C ALA A 72 8.43 2.40 0.09
N LYS A 73 9.41 3.32 0.03
CA LYS A 73 10.52 3.24 -0.92
C LYS A 73 11.34 1.97 -0.74
N ALA A 74 11.62 1.58 0.50
CA ALA A 74 12.35 0.34 0.80
C ALA A 74 11.60 -0.90 0.28
N VAL A 75 10.29 -1.00 0.53
CA VAL A 75 9.47 -2.10 0.01
C VAL A 75 9.48 -2.14 -1.51
N PHE A 76 9.42 -0.99 -2.17
CA PHE A 76 9.36 -0.93 -3.63
C PHE A 76 10.68 -1.35 -4.26
N ALA A 77 11.80 -0.90 -3.67
CA ALA A 77 13.13 -1.33 -4.07
C ALA A 77 13.31 -2.85 -3.90
N GLU A 78 12.79 -3.45 -2.82
CA GLU A 78 12.87 -4.89 -2.62
C GLU A 78 11.99 -5.72 -3.58
N LEU A 79 10.92 -5.11 -4.10
CA LEU A 79 9.98 -5.77 -5.01
C LEU A 79 10.30 -5.46 -6.49
N ASP A 80 11.39 -4.76 -6.76
CA ASP A 80 11.76 -4.25 -8.09
C ASP A 80 10.62 -3.48 -8.79
N VAL A 81 9.79 -2.79 -7.99
CA VAL A 81 8.73 -1.92 -8.51
C VAL A 81 9.35 -0.60 -8.92
N PRO A 82 9.24 -0.17 -10.20
CA PRO A 82 9.77 1.10 -10.66
C PRO A 82 9.17 2.25 -9.85
N LEU A 83 10.03 3.09 -9.29
CA LEU A 83 9.65 4.41 -8.81
C LEU A 83 9.91 5.35 -9.99
N GLY A 84 8.83 5.89 -10.56
CA GLY A 84 8.90 6.86 -11.66
C GLY A 84 9.75 8.10 -11.35
#